data_AF-A0A2H0P564-F1
#
_entry.id   AF-A0A2H0P564-F1
#
_cell.length_a   1.000
_cell.length_b   1.000
_cell.length_c   1.000
_cell.angle_alpha   90.00
_cell.angle_beta   90.00
_cell.angle_gamma   90.00
#
_symmetry.space_group_name_H-M   'P 1'
#
loop_
_entity.id
_entity.type
_entity.pdbx_description
1 polymer ?
#
loop_
_entity_poly.entity_id
_entity_poly.type
_entity_poly.pdbx_seq_one_letter_code
_entity_poly.pdbx_strand_id
1 'polypeptide(L)'
;MNSAIMVGTGFLAGVLGGFLGVGGAVLMIPVLVFFLGFSQKMAQGTTLAAMIPPIGLMAALMYWKAGNVDFKAAILLACGFFIGGWIGGTLVQEIPDGIIRKVFAIFLVIIAVKMWMK
;
A
#
# COMPACT_ATOMS: atom_id res chain seq x y z
N MET A 1 -20.75 8.32 3.19
CA MET A 1 -19.70 7.36 2.75
C MET A 1 -20.16 6.75 1.43
N ASN A 2 -19.54 7.09 0.31
CA ASN A 2 -20.01 6.63 -1.01
C ASN A 2 -19.46 5.24 -1.32
N SER A 3 -20.26 4.21 -1.07
CA SER A 3 -19.88 2.80 -1.23
C SER A 3 -19.44 2.45 -2.65
N ALA A 4 -20.00 3.10 -3.67
CA ALA A 4 -19.62 2.86 -5.07
C ALA A 4 -18.17 3.30 -5.33
N ILE A 5 -17.74 4.44 -4.77
CA ILE A 5 -16.35 4.91 -4.88
C ILE A 5 -15.42 3.91 -4.20
N MET A 6 -15.76 3.42 -3.02
CA MET A 6 -14.93 2.46 -2.28
C MET A 6 -14.74 1.14 -3.03
N VAL A 7 -15.82 0.56 -3.56
CA VAL A 7 -15.75 -0.68 -4.34
C VAL A 7 -14.96 -0.49 -5.63
N GLY A 8 -15.23 0.59 -6.38
CA GLY A 8 -14.50 0.90 -7.61
C GLY A 8 -13.01 1.14 -7.36
N THR A 9 -12.68 1.85 -6.28
CA THR A 9 -11.29 2.10 -5.87
C THR A 9 -10.60 0.80 -5.47
N GLY A 10 -11.27 -0.06 -4.70
CA GLY A 10 -10.75 -1.37 -4.32
C GLY A 10 -10.49 -2.28 -5.53
N PHE A 11 -11.39 -2.28 -6.51
CA PHE A 11 -11.21 -3.03 -7.76
C PHE A 11 -9.99 -2.54 -8.55
N LEU A 12 -9.91 -1.23 -8.82
CA LEU A 12 -8.78 -0.64 -9.54
C LEU A 12 -7.46 -0.84 -8.80
N ALA A 13 -7.47 -0.68 -7.48
CA ALA A 13 -6.30 -0.90 -6.64
C ALA A 13 -5.88 -2.38 -6.63
N GLY A 14 -6.82 -3.33 -6.70
CA GLY A 14 -6.53 -4.75 -6.86
C GLY A 14 -5.87 -5.07 -8.20
N VAL A 15 -6.42 -4.54 -9.30
CA VAL A 15 -5.85 -4.72 -10.65
C VAL A 15 -4.44 -4.13 -10.73
N LEU A 16 -4.26 -2.87 -10.33
CA LEU A 16 -2.95 -2.22 -10.35
C LEU A 16 -1.99 -2.83 -9.33
N GLY A 17 -2.49 -3.24 -8.17
CA GLY A 17 -1.71 -3.90 -7.13
C GLY A 17 -1.15 -5.24 -7.59
N GLY A 18 -1.95 -6.02 -8.32
CA GLY A 18 -1.49 -7.26 -8.95
C GLY A 18 -0.54 -7.03 -10.14
N PHE A 19 -0.78 -6.00 -10.96
CA PHE A 19 0.05 -5.68 -12.12
C PHE A 19 1.42 -5.09 -11.74
N LEU A 20 1.44 -4.13 -10.81
CA LEU A 20 2.65 -3.40 -10.41
C LEU A 20 3.35 -4.04 -9.20
N GLY A 21 2.69 -4.94 -8.46
CA GLY A 21 3.22 -5.52 -7.23
C GLY A 21 3.25 -4.59 -6.01
N VAL A 22 2.78 -3.34 -6.14
CA VAL A 22 2.79 -2.32 -5.06
C VAL A 22 1.58 -2.47 -4.10
N GLY A 23 0.65 -3.38 -4.41
CA GLY A 23 -0.51 -3.69 -3.57
C GLY A 23 -1.63 -2.64 -3.54
N GLY A 24 -1.61 -1.62 -4.41
CA GLY A 24 -2.75 -0.70 -4.58
C GLY A 24 -2.82 0.49 -3.60
N ALA A 25 -1.94 0.57 -2.59
CA ALA A 25 -1.92 1.67 -1.62
C ALA A 25 -1.75 3.06 -2.26
N VAL A 26 -0.91 3.13 -3.30
CA VAL A 26 -0.60 4.36 -4.04
C VAL A 26 -1.87 4.98 -4.63
N LEU A 27 -2.85 4.17 -4.99
CA LEU A 27 -4.14 4.63 -5.49
C LEU A 27 -5.17 4.83 -4.36
N MET A 28 -5.29 3.89 -3.42
CA MET A 28 -6.32 3.96 -2.38
C MET A 28 -6.15 5.18 -1.45
N ILE A 29 -4.91 5.48 -1.02
CA ILE A 29 -4.67 6.55 -0.03
C ILE A 29 -5.14 7.93 -0.55
N PRO A 30 -4.73 8.40 -1.75
CA PRO A 30 -5.24 9.66 -2.29
C PRO A 30 -6.76 9.67 -2.44
N VAL A 31 -7.37 8.56 -2.87
CA VAL A 31 -8.83 8.51 -3.06
C VAL A 31 -9.56 8.63 -1.71
N LEU A 32 -9.12 7.89 -0.70
CA LEU A 32 -9.70 7.98 0.64
C LEU A 32 -9.55 9.39 1.24
N VAL A 33 -8.40 10.03 1.07
CA VAL A 33 -8.13 11.38 1.61
C VAL A 33 -8.91 12.46 0.84
N PHE A 34 -8.77 12.51 -0.48
CA PHE A 34 -9.27 13.62 -1.28
C PHE A 34 -10.74 13.50 -1.68
N PHE A 35 -11.26 12.29 -1.85
CA PHE A 35 -12.64 12.07 -2.31
C PHE A 35 -13.58 11.61 -1.18
N LEU A 36 -13.05 10.97 -0.14
CA LEU A 36 -13.85 10.47 0.99
C LEU A 36 -13.59 11.21 2.31
N GLY A 37 -12.64 12.16 2.31
CA GLY A 37 -12.39 13.05 3.45
C GLY A 37 -11.70 12.38 4.64
N PHE A 38 -11.02 11.25 4.42
CA PHE A 38 -10.33 10.54 5.50
C PHE A 38 -9.10 11.34 5.95
N SER A 39 -8.80 11.27 7.25
CA SER A 39 -7.50 11.71 7.76
C SER A 39 -6.38 10.87 7.13
N GLN A 40 -5.15 11.38 7.10
CA GLN A 40 -4.03 10.68 6.46
C GLN A 40 -3.78 9.33 7.15
N LYS A 41 -3.82 9.32 8.49
CA LYS A 41 -3.67 8.10 9.29
C LYS A 41 -4.80 7.11 9.07
N MET A 42 -6.05 7.58 9.02
CA MET A 42 -7.21 6.72 8.76
C MET A 42 -7.13 6.10 7.38
N ALA A 43 -6.82 6.89 6.35
CA ALA A 43 -6.63 6.39 4.99
C ALA A 43 -5.53 5.31 4.92
N GLN A 44 -4.40 5.52 5.58
CA GLN A 44 -3.32 4.53 5.65
C GLN A 44 -3.75 3.25 6.37
N GLY A 45 -4.37 3.37 7.55
CA GLY A 45 -4.84 2.21 8.33
C GLY A 45 -5.88 1.39 7.58
N THR A 46 -6.90 2.06 7.00
CA THR A 46 -7.94 1.39 6.21
C THR A 46 -7.35 0.72 4.97
N THR A 47 -6.41 1.37 4.28
CA THR A 47 -5.73 0.80 3.11
C THR A 47 -4.92 -0.45 3.48
N LEU A 48 -4.14 -0.40 4.57
CA LEU A 48 -3.37 -1.56 5.06
C LEU A 48 -4.29 -2.72 5.42
N ALA A 49 -5.40 -2.46 6.12
CA ALA A 49 -6.39 -3.47 6.45
C ALA A 49 -7.05 -4.09 5.20
N ALA A 50 -7.27 -3.30 4.15
CA ALA A 50 -7.84 -3.77 2.89
C ALA A 50 -6.83 -4.55 2.02
N MET A 51 -5.53 -4.30 2.15
CA MET A 51 -4.50 -4.91 1.30
C MET A 51 -4.03 -6.28 1.78
N ILE A 52 -3.88 -6.47 3.09
CA ILE A 52 -3.26 -7.68 3.66
C ILE A 52 -4.09 -8.95 3.37
N PRO A 53 -5.40 -8.99 3.60
CA PRO A 53 -6.14 -10.25 3.45
C PRO A 53 -6.42 -10.68 1.98
N PRO A 54 -6.90 -9.81 1.07
CA PRO A 54 -7.33 -10.24 -0.26
C PRO A 54 -6.33 -9.92 -1.40
N ILE A 55 -5.69 -8.74 -1.42
CA ILE A 55 -4.87 -8.32 -2.58
C ILE A 55 -3.51 -9.00 -2.55
N GLY A 56 -2.78 -8.87 -1.42
CA GLY A 56 -1.44 -9.43 -1.30
C GLY A 56 -1.43 -10.95 -1.46
N LEU A 57 -2.39 -11.64 -0.84
CA LEU A 57 -2.50 -13.08 -0.91
C LEU A 57 -2.82 -13.58 -2.32
N MET A 58 -3.85 -13.02 -2.97
CA MET A 58 -4.25 -13.48 -4.32
C MET A 58 -3.18 -13.19 -5.36
N ALA A 59 -2.54 -12.01 -5.31
CA ALA A 59 -1.43 -11.69 -6.20
C ALA A 59 -0.25 -12.65 -5.98
N ALA A 60 0.20 -12.84 -4.73
CA ALA A 60 1.30 -13.74 -4.41
C ALA A 60 1.03 -15.19 -4.84
N LEU A 61 -0.21 -15.68 -4.70
CA LEU A 61 -0.61 -17.00 -5.18
C LEU A 61 -0.45 -17.13 -6.70
N MET A 62 -0.80 -16.11 -7.49
CA MET A 62 -0.62 -16.14 -8.94
C MET A 62 0.85 -16.12 -9.34
N TYR A 63 1.67 -15.29 -8.68
CA TYR A 63 3.12 -15.29 -8.90
C TYR A 63 3.77 -16.61 -8.50
N TRP A 64 3.30 -17.23 -7.41
CA TRP A 64 3.79 -18.54 -6.96
C TRP A 64 3.46 -19.64 -7.98
N LYS A 65 2.20 -19.69 -8.46
CA LYS A 65 1.80 -20.63 -9.52
C LYS A 65 2.63 -20.46 -10.80
N ALA A 66 3.08 -19.24 -11.09
CA ALA A 66 3.95 -18.93 -12.23
C ALA A 66 5.45 -19.22 -11.96
N GLY A 67 5.83 -19.72 -10.78
CA GLY A 67 7.22 -20.02 -10.42
C GLY A 67 8.07 -18.78 -10.07
N ASN A 68 7.46 -17.61 -9.91
CA ASN A 68 8.13 -16.32 -9.73
C ASN A 68 8.22 -15.91 -8.25
N VAL A 69 8.33 -16.86 -7.33
CA VAL A 69 8.41 -16.60 -5.88
C VAL A 69 9.61 -17.31 -5.28
N ASP A 70 10.55 -16.53 -4.74
CA ASP A 70 11.60 -17.01 -3.86
C ASP A 70 11.09 -16.99 -2.41
N PHE A 71 10.84 -18.18 -1.87
CA PHE A 71 10.32 -18.34 -0.50
C PHE A 71 11.31 -17.91 0.59
N LYS A 72 12.61 -18.07 0.36
CA LYS A 72 13.63 -17.68 1.34
C LYS A 72 13.66 -16.16 1.44
N ALA A 73 13.66 -15.47 0.30
CA ALA A 73 13.55 -14.01 0.27
C ALA A 73 12.23 -13.54 0.89
N ALA A 74 11.11 -14.19 0.54
CA ALA A 74 9.79 -13.83 1.07
C ALA A 74 9.72 -13.91 2.61
N ILE A 75 10.27 -14.96 3.23
CA ILE A 75 10.28 -15.11 4.69
C ILE A 75 11.13 -14.03 5.36
N LEU A 76 12.34 -13.77 4.85
CA LEU A 76 13.21 -12.72 5.41
C LEU A 76 12.56 -11.34 5.30
N LEU A 77 11.96 -11.04 4.14
CA LEU A 77 11.20 -9.81 3.93
C LEU A 77 9.98 -9.74 4.86
N ALA A 78 9.26 -10.84 5.07
CA ALA A 78 8.10 -10.88 5.97
C ALA A 78 8.48 -10.57 7.42
N CYS A 79 9.60 -11.13 7.91
CA CYS A 79 10.11 -10.82 9.25
C CYS A 79 10.46 -9.33 9.40
N GLY A 80 11.19 -8.77 8.43
CA GLY A 80 11.52 -7.34 8.41
C GLY A 80 10.27 -6.46 8.31
N PHE A 81 9.32 -6.85 7.47
CA PHE A 81 8.04 -6.16 7.27
C PHE A 81 7.21 -6.15 8.55
N PHE A 82 7.16 -7.26 9.28
CA PHE A 82 6.43 -7.35 10.54
C PHE A 82 6.98 -6.38 11.59
N ILE A 83 8.30 -6.41 11.82
CA ILE A 83 8.97 -5.54 12.81
C ILE A 83 8.88 -4.08 12.38
N GLY A 84 9.21 -3.78 11.12
CA GLY A 84 9.18 -2.42 10.58
C GLY A 84 7.76 -1.83 10.54
N GLY A 85 6.76 -2.64 10.20
CA GLY A 85 5.36 -2.25 10.20
C GLY A 85 4.84 -1.95 11.60
N TRP A 86 5.21 -2.77 12.59
CA TRP A 86 4.84 -2.52 13.99
C TRP A 86 5.47 -1.22 14.53
N ILE A 87 6.77 -1.02 14.32
CA ILE A 87 7.47 0.20 14.73
C ILE A 87 6.90 1.42 14.00
N GLY A 88 6.79 1.37 12.68
CA GLY A 88 6.29 2.47 11.86
C GLY A 88 4.84 2.83 12.18
N GLY A 89 3.97 1.84 12.36
CA GLY A 89 2.58 2.03 12.74
C GLY A 89 2.40 2.61 14.15
N THR A 90 3.35 2.36 15.06
CA THR A 90 3.37 2.96 16.39
C THR A 90 3.87 4.41 16.32
N LEU A 91 5.00 4.66 15.66
CA LEU A 91 5.62 5.99 15.58
C LEU A 91 4.74 7.01 14.82
N VAL A 92 4.02 6.56 13.81
CA VAL A 92 3.20 7.45 12.97
C VAL A 92 2.02 8.10 13.73
N GLN A 93 1.60 7.52 14.86
CA GLN A 93 0.47 8.03 15.64
C GLN A 93 0.75 9.42 16.23
N GLU A 94 2.00 9.73 16.55
CA GLU A 94 2.42 11.02 17.12
C GLU A 94 2.73 12.09 16.06
N ILE A 95 2.82 11.70 14.78
CA ILE A 95 3.22 12.60 13.71
C ILE A 95 1.97 13.32 13.14
N PRO A 96 2.02 14.65 12.92
CA PRO A 96 0.94 15.37 12.24
C PRO A 96 0.69 14.88 10.81
N ASP A 97 -0.58 14.77 10.42
CA ASP A 97 -1.03 14.30 9.10
C ASP A 97 -0.37 15.04 7.93
N GLY A 98 -0.15 16.36 8.07
CA GLY A 98 0.51 17.17 7.05
C GLY A 98 1.95 16.74 6.78
N ILE A 99 2.68 16.29 7.80
CA ILE A 99 4.05 15.77 7.66
C ILE A 99 4.01 14.41 6.96
N ILE A 100 3.13 13.50 7.41
CA ILE A 100 2.98 12.17 6.82
C ILE A 100 2.65 12.27 5.33
N ARG A 101 1.74 13.18 4.96
CA ARG A 101 1.37 13.44 3.56
C ARG A 101 2.56 13.91 2.73
N LYS A 102 3.36 14.86 3.24
CA LYS A 102 4.56 15.35 2.55
C LYS A 102 5.60 14.25 2.39
N VAL A 103 5.87 13.47 3.44
CA VAL A 103 6.81 12.34 3.38
C VAL A 103 6.37 11.32 2.34
N PHE A 104 5.09 10.95 2.31
CA PHE A 104 4.55 10.03 1.31
C PHE A 104 4.68 10.58 -0.12
N ALA A 105 4.36 11.86 -0.34
CA ALA A 105 4.49 12.49 -1.64
C ALA A 105 5.95 12.53 -2.14
N ILE A 106 6.89 12.94 -1.28
CA ILE A 106 8.32 12.96 -1.60
C ILE A 106 8.81 11.54 -1.95
N PHE A 107 8.42 10.53 -1.16
CA PHE A 107 8.76 9.14 -1.45
C PHE A 107 8.28 8.70 -2.84
N LEU A 108 7.02 8.99 -3.20
CA LEU A 108 6.49 8.65 -4.53
C LEU A 108 7.26 9.34 -5.66
N VAL A 109 7.62 10.62 -5.49
CA VAL A 109 8.42 11.36 -6.49
C VAL A 109 9.79 10.72 -6.67
N ILE A 110 10.48 10.36 -5.57
CA ILE A 110 11.79 9.70 -5.63
C ILE A 110 11.70 8.38 -6.39
N ILE A 111 10.70 7.56 -6.08
CA ILE A 111 10.49 6.27 -6.78
C ILE A 111 10.23 6.50 -8.26
N ALA A 112 9.36 7.45 -8.62
CA ALA A 112 9.03 7.76 -10.01
C ALA A 112 10.27 8.22 -10.80
N VAL A 113 11.06 9.14 -10.24
CA VAL A 113 12.30 9.62 -10.87
C VAL A 113 13.30 8.48 -11.04
N LYS A 114 13.51 7.67 -10.00
CA LYS A 114 14.46 6.56 -10.05
C LYS A 114 14.06 5.48 -11.07
N MET A 115 12.77 5.21 -11.21
CA MET A 115 12.27 4.29 -12.24
C MET A 115 12.42 4.85 -13.65
N TRP A 116 12.25 6.17 -13.84
CA TRP A 116 12.42 6.81 -15.14
C TRP A 116 13.88 6.84 -15.63
N MET A 117 14.82 6.98 -14.68
CA MET A 117 16.25 7.09 -14.98
C MET A 117 16.95 5.74 -15.19
N LYS A 118 16.27 4.61 -14.96
CA LYS A 118 16.84 3.27 -15.02
C LYS A 118 16.29 2.51 -16.20
#